data_AF-K9Z623-F1
#
_entry.id   AF-K9Z623-F1
#
_cell.length_a   1.000
_cell.length_b   1.000
_cell.length_c   1.000
_cell.angle_alpha   90.00
_cell.angle_beta   90.00
_cell.angle_gamma   90.00
#
_symmetry.space_group_name_H-M   'P 1'
#
loop_
_entity.id
_entity.type
_entity.pdbx_description
1 polymer ?
#
loop_
_entity_poly.entity_id
_entity_poly.type
_entity_poly.pdbx_seq_one_letter_code
_entity_poly.pdbx_strand_id
1 'polypeptide(L)'
;MSNRVRISQDKADLVQNLVISPDNPQGVFSTYADLMAFAAALGKRYNFSVTLGAIAKEPSPISIEVFNSRGYESLFKLLGITSTHNLNIISSYEENQEEARIKIFEEYANGGLDRLQQQLKGAVDYSERILLILTQEKECLSNGENKNFDLRKFIK
;
A
#
# COMPACT_ATOMS: atom_id res chain seq x y z
N MET A 1 9.41 -16.36 -16.64
CA MET A 1 9.48 -14.93 -16.96
C MET A 1 9.62 -14.16 -15.65
N SER A 2 10.43 -13.10 -15.54
CA SER A 2 10.51 -12.35 -14.28
C SER A 2 9.33 -11.40 -14.17
N ASN A 3 8.32 -11.78 -13.40
CA ASN A 3 7.17 -10.95 -13.09
C ASN A 3 7.60 -9.73 -12.27
N ARG A 4 7.17 -8.52 -12.68
CA ARG A 4 7.58 -7.25 -12.07
C ARG A 4 6.37 -6.38 -11.77
N VAL A 5 6.43 -5.70 -10.63
CA VAL A 5 5.46 -4.67 -10.21
C VAL A 5 5.86 -3.33 -10.82
N ARG A 6 4.92 -2.68 -11.48
CA ARG A 6 5.06 -1.40 -12.17
C ARG A 6 4.52 -0.27 -11.30
N ILE A 7 5.02 0.93 -11.57
CA ILE A 7 4.65 2.16 -10.88
C ILE A 7 4.17 3.15 -11.93
N SER A 8 3.11 3.91 -11.63
CA SER A 8 2.56 4.92 -12.54
C SER A 8 3.47 6.15 -12.61
N GLN A 9 3.66 6.70 -13.81
CA GLN A 9 4.59 7.80 -14.10
C GLN A 9 4.23 9.08 -13.34
N ASP A 10 2.95 9.33 -13.11
CA ASP A 10 2.45 10.49 -12.36
C ASP A 10 2.70 10.40 -10.84
N LYS A 11 3.13 9.22 -10.36
CA LYS A 11 3.46 8.96 -8.95
C LYS A 11 4.95 8.72 -8.71
N ALA A 12 5.77 8.77 -9.74
CA ALA A 12 7.20 8.53 -9.67
C ALA A 12 7.90 9.45 -8.65
N ASP A 13 7.67 10.76 -8.75
CA ASP A 13 8.30 11.76 -7.89
C ASP A 13 7.92 11.55 -6.42
N LEU A 14 6.65 11.24 -6.15
CA LEU A 14 6.18 10.95 -4.80
C LEU A 14 6.89 9.73 -4.21
N VAL A 15 7.02 8.68 -5.01
CA VAL A 15 7.64 7.43 -4.60
C VAL A 15 9.13 7.62 -4.30
N GLN A 16 9.83 8.42 -5.10
CA GLN A 16 11.24 8.77 -4.84
C GLN A 16 11.40 9.61 -3.57
N ASN A 17 10.51 10.57 -3.33
CA ASN A 17 10.55 11.44 -2.14
C ASN A 17 10.20 10.73 -0.82
N LEU A 18 9.59 9.54 -0.89
CA LEU A 18 9.20 8.77 0.30
C LEU A 18 10.19 7.67 0.67
N VAL A 19 11.10 7.31 -0.24
CA VAL A 19 12.10 6.27 -0.02
C VAL A 19 13.41 6.92 0.43
N ILE A 20 14.06 6.29 1.39
CA ILE A 20 15.38 6.72 1.88
C ILE A 20 16.38 6.57 0.74
N SER A 21 16.98 7.69 0.34
CA SER A 21 18.02 7.74 -0.68
C SER A 21 19.17 8.63 -0.22
N PRO A 22 20.36 8.56 -0.84
CA PRO A 22 21.47 9.46 -0.52
C PRO A 22 21.09 10.94 -0.62
N ASP A 23 20.19 11.26 -1.56
CA ASP A 23 19.69 12.62 -1.82
C ASP A 23 18.54 13.01 -0.87
N ASN A 24 17.87 12.03 -0.25
CA ASN A 24 16.76 12.23 0.68
C ASN A 24 16.86 11.28 1.89
N PRO A 25 17.69 11.65 2.90
CA PRO A 25 17.82 10.86 4.11
C PRO A 25 16.58 10.92 5.02
N GLN A 26 15.62 11.82 4.74
CA GLN A 26 14.36 11.94 5.48
C GLN A 26 13.23 11.07 4.90
N GLY A 27 13.55 10.19 3.95
CA GLY A 27 12.60 9.17 3.47
C GLY A 27 12.06 8.32 4.62
N VAL A 28 10.82 7.84 4.47
CA VAL A 28 10.13 7.06 5.51
C VAL A 28 10.29 5.57 5.30
N PHE A 29 10.38 5.14 4.03
CA PHE A 29 10.46 3.74 3.65
C PHE A 29 11.89 3.37 3.27
N SER A 30 12.34 2.19 3.73
CA SER A 30 13.66 1.68 3.41
C SER A 30 13.83 1.39 1.92
N THR A 31 12.79 0.84 1.28
CA THR A 31 12.81 0.55 -0.17
C THR A 31 11.49 0.81 -0.87
N TYR A 32 11.54 0.91 -2.20
CA TYR A 32 10.36 1.01 -3.04
C TYR A 32 9.37 -0.15 -2.84
N ALA A 33 9.86 -1.37 -2.55
CA ALA A 33 8.98 -2.51 -2.29
C ALA A 33 8.15 -2.30 -1.00
N ASP A 34 8.76 -1.75 0.04
CA ASP A 34 8.09 -1.49 1.32
C ASP A 34 7.02 -0.41 1.17
N LEU A 35 7.33 0.67 0.45
CA LEU A 35 6.38 1.73 0.13
C LEU A 35 5.22 1.20 -0.71
N MET A 36 5.49 0.41 -1.75
CA MET A 36 4.44 -0.15 -2.61
C MET A 36 3.54 -1.12 -1.83
N ALA A 37 4.11 -1.94 -0.94
CA ALA A 37 3.33 -2.82 -0.08
C ALA A 37 2.44 -2.02 0.89
N PHE A 38 2.98 -0.96 1.51
CA PHE A 38 2.22 -0.05 2.36
C PHE A 38 1.09 0.63 1.58
N ALA A 39 1.38 1.16 0.40
CA ALA A 39 0.40 1.80 -0.47
C ALA A 39 -0.70 0.82 -0.88
N ALA A 40 -0.37 -0.42 -1.23
CA ALA A 40 -1.37 -1.44 -1.57
C ALA A 40 -2.32 -1.74 -0.40
N ALA A 41 -1.76 -1.88 0.82
CA ALA A 41 -2.56 -2.08 2.02
C ALA A 41 -3.46 -0.87 2.31
N LEU A 42 -2.93 0.35 2.16
CA LEU A 42 -3.69 1.60 2.31
C LEU A 42 -4.81 1.70 1.26
N GLY A 43 -4.52 1.40 -0.01
CA GLY A 43 -5.52 1.37 -1.08
C GLY A 43 -6.66 0.41 -0.76
N LYS A 44 -6.36 -0.80 -0.28
CA LYS A 44 -7.39 -1.75 0.14
C LYS A 44 -8.18 -1.27 1.36
N ARG A 45 -7.53 -0.67 2.35
CA ARG A 45 -8.18 -0.10 3.55
C ARG A 45 -9.27 0.91 3.18
N TYR A 46 -9.00 1.77 2.22
CA TYR A 46 -9.97 2.76 1.70
C TYR A 46 -10.85 2.22 0.56
N ASN A 47 -10.72 0.93 0.22
CA ASN A 47 -11.36 0.28 -0.93
C ASN A 47 -11.22 1.09 -2.23
N PHE A 48 -10.01 1.62 -2.47
CA PHE A 48 -9.70 2.52 -3.56
C PHE A 48 -8.59 1.91 -4.43
N SER A 49 -8.98 1.51 -5.64
CA SER A 49 -8.09 0.99 -6.67
C SER A 49 -8.17 1.87 -7.92
N VAL A 50 -7.01 2.11 -8.55
CA VAL A 50 -6.90 2.96 -9.74
C VAL A 50 -6.02 2.26 -10.76
N THR A 51 -6.52 2.09 -11.98
CA THR A 51 -5.76 1.47 -13.07
C THR A 51 -4.50 2.26 -13.40
N LEU A 52 -3.41 1.57 -13.68
CA LEU A 52 -2.16 2.23 -14.06
C LEU A 52 -2.30 2.88 -15.43
N GLY A 53 -1.82 4.12 -15.54
CA GLY A 53 -1.73 4.85 -16.79
C GLY A 53 -0.40 4.58 -17.49
N ALA A 54 0.36 5.65 -17.73
CA ALA A 54 1.73 5.52 -18.23
C ALA A 54 2.64 4.92 -17.16
N ILE A 55 3.47 3.94 -17.54
CA ILE A 55 4.42 3.30 -16.62
C ILE A 55 5.65 4.20 -16.47
N ALA A 56 6.10 4.38 -15.23
CA ALA A 56 7.30 5.14 -14.92
C ALA A 56 8.55 4.46 -15.49
N LYS A 57 9.46 5.25 -16.08
CA LYS A 57 10.83 4.77 -16.39
C LYS A 57 11.67 4.65 -15.13
N GLU A 58 11.51 5.62 -14.22
CA GLU A 58 12.11 5.66 -12.90
C GLU A 58 11.04 6.08 -11.89
N PRO A 59 10.86 5.40 -10.75
CA PRO A 59 11.56 4.17 -10.34
C PRO A 59 11.27 2.98 -11.24
N SER A 60 12.29 2.15 -11.49
CA SER A 60 12.18 1.01 -12.41
C SER A 60 11.25 -0.09 -11.85
N PRO A 61 10.61 -0.90 -12.72
CA PRO A 61 9.76 -1.99 -12.27
C PRO A 61 10.49 -2.96 -11.34
N ILE A 62 9.86 -3.26 -10.21
CA ILE A 62 10.45 -4.03 -9.10
C ILE A 62 10.15 -5.52 -9.32
N SER A 63 11.16 -6.38 -9.25
CA SER A 63 10.95 -7.83 -9.39
C SER A 63 10.08 -8.39 -8.26
N ILE A 64 9.17 -9.33 -8.56
CA ILE A 64 8.33 -9.98 -7.54
C ILE A 64 9.16 -10.68 -6.45
N GLU A 65 10.35 -11.18 -6.81
CA GLU A 65 11.29 -11.82 -5.87
C GLU A 65 11.74 -10.85 -4.75
N VAL A 66 11.79 -9.54 -5.04
CA VAL A 66 12.13 -8.49 -4.07
C VAL A 66 11.01 -8.30 -3.05
N PHE A 67 9.76 -8.64 -3.40
CA PHE A 67 8.63 -8.65 -2.48
C PHE A 67 8.58 -9.97 -1.69
N ASN A 68 8.83 -11.10 -2.35
CA ASN A 68 8.85 -12.41 -1.71
C ASN A 68 9.96 -12.52 -0.65
N SER A 69 11.17 -12.05 -0.96
CA SER A 69 12.29 -11.99 -0.01
C SER A 69 12.00 -11.14 1.24
N ARG A 70 11.07 -10.18 1.14
CA ARG A 70 10.61 -9.35 2.27
C ARG A 70 9.37 -9.90 2.99
N GLY A 71 8.81 -11.02 2.53
CA GLY A 71 7.63 -11.64 3.14
C GLY A 71 6.29 -11.05 2.69
N TYR A 72 6.27 -10.23 1.63
CA TYR A 72 5.03 -9.62 1.13
C TYR A 72 4.17 -10.55 0.29
N GLU A 73 4.60 -11.78 0.00
CA GLU A 73 3.82 -12.76 -0.77
C GLU A 73 2.39 -12.95 -0.23
N SER A 74 2.25 -12.99 1.11
CA SER A 74 0.97 -13.09 1.79
C SER A 74 0.03 -11.93 1.46
N LEU A 75 0.55 -10.72 1.33
CA LEU A 75 -0.22 -9.52 0.97
C LEU A 75 -0.81 -9.65 -0.45
N PHE A 76 -0.03 -10.11 -1.43
CA PHE A 76 -0.54 -10.34 -2.79
C PHE A 76 -1.68 -11.35 -2.81
N LYS A 77 -1.53 -12.46 -2.08
CA LYS A 77 -2.55 -13.51 -1.98
C LYS A 77 -3.82 -12.98 -1.29
N LEU A 78 -3.68 -12.28 -0.17
CA LEU A 78 -4.81 -11.70 0.57
C LEU A 78 -5.56 -10.65 -0.26
N LEU A 79 -4.84 -9.75 -0.94
CA LEU A 79 -5.45 -8.77 -1.84
C LEU A 79 -6.18 -9.46 -2.99
N GLY A 80 -5.57 -10.50 -3.58
CA GLY A 80 -6.20 -11.31 -4.61
C GLY A 80 -7.54 -11.91 -4.16
N ILE A 81 -7.55 -12.61 -3.03
CA ILE A 81 -8.76 -13.26 -2.48
C ILE A 81 -9.82 -12.22 -2.16
N THR A 82 -9.46 -11.15 -1.45
CA THR A 82 -10.40 -10.13 -0.97
C THR A 82 -10.92 -9.21 -2.08
N SER A 83 -10.28 -9.20 -3.26
CA SER A 83 -10.74 -8.46 -4.43
C SER A 83 -11.62 -9.34 -5.33
N THR A 84 -11.18 -10.57 -5.60
CA THR A 84 -11.84 -11.46 -6.58
C THR A 84 -12.85 -12.44 -5.98
N HIS A 85 -12.82 -12.64 -4.67
CA HIS A 85 -13.59 -13.67 -3.96
C HIS A 85 -13.37 -15.09 -4.51
N ASN A 86 -12.24 -15.32 -5.17
CA ASN A 86 -11.88 -16.60 -5.77
C ASN A 86 -10.63 -17.16 -5.10
N LEU A 87 -10.72 -18.38 -4.53
CA LEU A 87 -9.59 -19.03 -3.86
C LEU A 87 -8.52 -19.54 -4.83
N ASN A 88 -8.88 -19.80 -6.10
CA ASN A 88 -7.94 -20.26 -7.11
C ASN A 88 -6.85 -19.22 -7.40
N ILE A 89 -7.11 -17.94 -7.09
CA ILE A 89 -6.14 -16.86 -7.24
C ILE A 89 -4.91 -17.02 -6.32
N ILE A 90 -4.94 -17.91 -5.34
CA ILE A 90 -3.80 -18.20 -4.45
C ILE A 90 -2.80 -19.15 -5.11
N SER A 91 -3.23 -19.87 -6.17
CA SER A 91 -2.41 -20.88 -6.84
C SER A 91 -1.05 -20.32 -7.24
N SER A 92 0.01 -20.98 -6.81
CA SER A 92 1.40 -20.67 -7.16
C SER A 92 1.84 -21.35 -8.46
N TYR A 93 1.01 -22.25 -9.02
CA TYR A 93 1.35 -23.05 -10.20
C TYR A 93 0.80 -22.46 -11.50
N GLU A 94 -0.19 -21.57 -11.41
CA GLU A 94 -0.80 -20.92 -12.56
C GLU A 94 -0.21 -19.52 -12.75
N GLU A 95 0.58 -19.34 -13.82
CA GLU A 95 1.20 -18.05 -14.18
C GLU A 95 0.12 -16.95 -14.36
N ASN A 96 -1.02 -17.29 -14.95
CA ASN A 96 -2.16 -16.38 -15.11
C ASN A 96 -2.69 -15.83 -13.76
N GLN A 97 -2.67 -16.64 -12.70
CA GLN A 97 -3.13 -16.20 -11.38
C GLN A 97 -2.10 -15.29 -10.73
N GLU A 98 -0.81 -15.53 -10.97
CA GLU A 98 0.24 -14.64 -10.50
C GLU A 98 0.16 -13.26 -11.16
N GLU A 99 0.00 -13.21 -12.48
CA GLU A 99 -0.21 -11.95 -13.20
C GLU A 99 -1.46 -11.21 -12.71
N ALA A 100 -2.56 -11.92 -12.47
CA ALA A 100 -3.78 -11.35 -11.92
C ALA A 100 -3.55 -10.75 -10.52
N ARG A 101 -2.83 -11.45 -9.63
CA ARG A 101 -2.47 -10.92 -8.29
C ARG A 101 -1.61 -9.67 -8.39
N ILE A 102 -0.64 -9.66 -9.29
CA ILE A 102 0.24 -8.51 -9.50
C ILE A 102 -0.56 -7.31 -9.98
N LYS A 103 -1.46 -7.49 -10.96
CA LYS A 103 -2.31 -6.42 -11.45
C LYS A 103 -3.20 -5.85 -10.34
N ILE A 104 -3.84 -6.70 -9.55
CA ILE A 104 -4.66 -6.27 -8.41
C ILE A 104 -3.82 -5.48 -7.40
N PHE A 105 -2.62 -5.97 -7.10
CA PHE A 105 -1.70 -5.28 -6.21
C PHE A 105 -1.31 -3.91 -6.75
N GLU A 106 -0.95 -3.81 -8.03
CA GLU A 106 -0.60 -2.57 -8.72
C GLU A 106 -1.74 -1.55 -8.65
N GLU A 107 -2.97 -1.97 -8.92
CA GLU A 107 -4.15 -1.09 -8.90
C GLU A 107 -4.46 -0.54 -7.50
N TYR A 108 -4.37 -1.38 -6.47
CA TYR A 108 -4.52 -0.92 -5.08
C TYR A 108 -3.33 -0.06 -4.63
N ALA A 109 -2.11 -0.40 -5.03
CA ALA A 109 -0.93 0.41 -4.71
C ALA A 109 -1.05 1.81 -5.33
N ASN A 110 -1.47 1.89 -6.58
CA ASN A 110 -1.66 3.16 -7.27
C ASN A 110 -2.74 4.03 -6.60
N GLY A 111 -3.89 3.43 -6.25
CA GLY A 111 -4.92 4.12 -5.46
C GLY A 111 -4.44 4.54 -4.07
N GLY A 112 -3.64 3.71 -3.42
CA GLY A 112 -3.01 4.04 -2.15
C GLY A 112 -2.04 5.22 -2.25
N LEU A 113 -1.22 5.27 -3.30
CA LEU A 113 -0.32 6.39 -3.57
C LEU A 113 -1.09 7.69 -3.84
N ASP A 114 -2.21 7.64 -4.57
CA ASP A 114 -3.11 8.79 -4.75
C ASP A 114 -3.60 9.35 -3.40
N ARG A 115 -4.06 8.47 -2.52
CA ARG A 115 -4.53 8.85 -1.19
C ARG A 115 -3.39 9.39 -0.34
N LEU A 116 -2.24 8.73 -0.36
CA LEU A 116 -1.06 9.17 0.37
C LEU A 116 -0.61 10.56 -0.11
N GLN A 117 -0.59 10.79 -1.42
CA GLN A 117 -0.28 12.11 -2.00
C GLN A 117 -1.21 13.19 -1.45
N GLN A 118 -2.53 12.94 -1.42
CA GLN A 118 -3.50 13.89 -0.88
C GLN A 118 -3.28 14.17 0.61
N GLN A 119 -2.93 13.14 1.39
CA GLN A 119 -2.68 13.28 2.83
C GLN A 119 -1.36 13.99 3.14
N LEU A 120 -0.36 13.87 2.28
CA LEU A 120 0.95 14.51 2.44
C LEU A 120 1.00 15.93 1.85
N LYS A 121 -0.05 16.39 1.15
CA LYS A 121 -0.09 17.76 0.63
C LYS A 121 0.09 18.78 1.75
N GLY A 122 1.13 19.61 1.63
CA GLY A 122 1.46 20.64 2.60
C GLY A 122 2.17 20.14 3.86
N ALA A 123 2.50 18.84 3.94
CA ALA A 123 3.33 18.32 5.01
C ALA A 123 4.81 18.66 4.74
N VAL A 124 5.49 19.15 5.78
CA VAL A 124 6.94 19.42 5.74
C VAL A 124 7.72 18.19 6.17
N ASP A 125 7.18 17.39 7.09
CA ASP A 125 7.73 16.11 7.54
C ASP A 125 6.75 14.97 7.20
N TYR A 126 7.17 14.09 6.28
CA TYR A 126 6.37 12.95 5.86
C TYR A 126 6.31 11.84 6.92
N SER A 127 7.32 11.71 7.77
CA SER A 127 7.35 10.70 8.85
C SER A 127 6.28 11.00 9.89
N GLU A 128 6.21 12.25 10.36
CA GLU A 128 5.17 12.68 11.31
C GLU A 128 3.77 12.50 10.72
N ARG A 129 3.59 12.85 9.43
CA ARG A 129 2.29 12.72 8.78
C ARG A 129 1.86 11.26 8.63
N ILE A 130 2.78 10.36 8.27
CA ILE A 130 2.50 8.92 8.21
C ILE A 130 2.22 8.36 9.60
N LEU A 131 2.96 8.78 10.63
CA LEU A 131 2.69 8.40 12.02
C LEU A 131 1.29 8.83 12.48
N LEU A 132 0.84 10.02 12.07
CA LEU A 132 -0.51 10.49 12.34
C LEU A 132 -1.57 9.60 11.67
N ILE A 133 -1.37 9.23 10.40
CA ILE A 133 -2.27 8.33 9.68
C ILE A 133 -2.38 6.98 10.42
N LEU A 134 -1.24 6.42 10.86
CA LEU A 134 -1.21 5.16 11.60
C LEU A 134 -1.90 5.26 12.96
N THR A 135 -1.70 6.36 13.67
CA THR A 135 -2.35 6.64 14.96
C THR A 135 -3.87 6.69 14.81
N GLN A 136 -4.37 7.39 13.78
CA GLN A 136 -5.79 7.47 13.48
C GLN A 136 -6.40 6.10 13.15
N GLU A 137 -5.68 5.28 12.38
CA GLU A 137 -6.12 3.91 12.07
C GLU A 137 -6.21 3.04 13.33
N LYS A 138 -5.23 3.16 14.23
CA LYS A 138 -5.24 2.47 15.54
C LYS A 138 -6.44 2.88 16.39
N GLU A 139 -6.75 4.17 16.46
CA GLU A 139 -7.90 4.69 17.21
C GLU A 139 -9.24 4.23 16.61
N CYS A 140 -9.32 4.15 15.28
CA CYS A 140 -10.51 3.64 14.61
C CYS A 140 -10.76 2.15 14.94
N LEU A 141 -9.69 1.36 15.09
CA LEU A 141 -9.76 -0.04 15.54
C LEU A 141 -10.20 -0.13 17.00
N SER A 142 -9.64 0.69 17.91
CA SER A 142 -10.01 0.67 19.33
C SER A 142 -11.44 1.15 19.59
N ASN A 143 -11.93 2.10 18.79
CA ASN A 143 -13.28 2.66 18.92
C ASN A 143 -14.36 1.75 18.29
N GLY A 144 -13.97 0.77 17.46
CA GLY A 144 -14.86 -0.25 16.91
C GLY A 144 -15.42 -1.21 17.96
N GLU A 145 -14.69 -1.41 19.08
CA GLU A 145 -15.13 -2.29 20.18
C GLU A 145 -15.98 -1.56 21.24
N ASN A 146 -16.12 -0.23 21.18
CA ASN A 146 -16.86 0.56 22.15
C ASN A 146 -17.81 1.59 21.50
N LYS A 147 -18.67 1.13 20.58
CA LYS A 147 -19.85 1.91 20.14
C LYS A 147 -21.01 1.89 21.14
N ASN A 148 -20.78 1.48 22.39
CA ASN A 148 -21.67 1.80 23.49
C ASN A 148 -20.98 2.87 24.33
N PHE A 149 -21.39 4.13 24.13
CA PHE A 149 -21.05 5.22 25.04
C PHE A 149 -21.64 4.86 26.41
N ASP A 150 -20.80 4.33 27.32
CA ASP A 150 -21.26 3.82 28.61
C ASP A 150 -21.55 4.98 29.57
N LEU A 151 -22.82 5.39 29.58
CA LEU A 151 -23.35 6.45 30.44
C LEU A 151 -23.19 6.14 31.95
N ARG A 152 -22.94 4.88 32.34
CA ARG A 152 -22.70 4.51 33.74
C ARG A 152 -21.40 5.12 34.29
N LYS A 153 -20.46 5.49 33.43
CA LYS A 153 -19.20 6.16 33.83
C LYS A 153 -19.41 7.62 34.26
N PHE A 154 -20.58 8.19 33.98
CA PHE A 154 -20.88 9.61 34.23
C PHE A 154 -21.98 9.83 35.27
N ILE A 155 -22.53 8.77 35.85
CA ILE A 155 -23.46 8.87 36.98
C ILE A 155 -22.64 8.66 38.25
N LYS A 156 -22.25 9.76 38.89
CA LYS A 156 -21.76 9.77 40.26
C LYS A 156 -22.31 10.98 41.00
#